data_AF-A0A1X0NWK5-F1
#
_entry.id   AF-A0A1X0NWK5-F1
#
_cell.length_a   1.000
_cell.length_b   1.000
_cell.length_c   1.000
_cell.angle_alpha   90.00
_cell.angle_beta   90.00
_cell.angle_gamma   90.00
#
_symmetry.space_group_name_H-M   'P 1'
#
loop_
_entity.id
_entity.type
_entity.pdbx_description
1 polymer ?
#
loop_
_entity_poly.entity_id
_entity_poly.type
_entity_poly.pdbx_seq_one_letter_code
_entity_poly.pdbx_strand_id
1 'polypeptide(L)'
;MRRVTPFCGATVASAASLRTAGIVTLTSARSISWNPAKWGSGAIAGRESHQNIEEELPEVFAQQPLEVDDFIRPERSVFEKLEDFWDWIVSFMQPVEKQMDIMRSLRHDGLFGFDFGTWGHVFFFYGVVMRLFTLIPSLYSHRNALRMGHIGPQISEITNSQSRAKNDRTLSSAEKRVIKDGYNRMKYALMKKHGCAQWKSFLTAITTPITMSAFFSIRRLAVYETDLEMAPFLWVKDLTMPDPTYGLPLICAGMFLMNFELNQMMQRGGRSSSGIYIRWAVRLGSLVGVYAFASQPSAMFAYWIGLSTAGLLQPLLLRWQPFRDFFQFPDPPQAAKSQIITEVRGPSIMERLFASKEEQSRREKERQMLRDEQKKKKFDKVDDYDEVVFEDNDDLIRSKRKG
;
A
#
# COMPACT_ATOMS: atom_id res chain seq x y z
N MET A 1 4.79 50.90 -71.43
CA MET A 1 6.01 51.68 -71.72
C MET A 1 7.21 50.80 -71.39
N ARG A 2 7.96 50.36 -72.43
CA ARG A 2 9.33 49.76 -72.46
C ARG A 2 9.68 48.60 -71.49
N ARG A 3 10.38 47.51 -71.85
CA ARG A 3 10.75 46.77 -73.07
C ARG A 3 11.66 45.60 -72.57
N VAL A 4 11.60 44.43 -73.24
CA VAL A 4 12.74 43.52 -73.54
C VAL A 4 13.19 42.48 -72.48
N THR A 5 12.85 41.22 -72.76
CA THR A 5 13.61 39.96 -72.51
C THR A 5 14.75 39.81 -73.57
N PRO A 6 15.64 38.78 -73.69
CA PRO A 6 15.82 37.49 -72.96
C PRO A 6 17.30 36.93 -72.87
N PHE A 7 17.43 35.64 -72.47
CA PHE A 7 18.35 34.57 -72.98
C PHE A 7 19.84 34.38 -72.52
N CYS A 8 20.08 33.13 -72.09
CA CYS A 8 21.25 32.19 -72.17
C CYS A 8 22.69 32.54 -71.77
N GLY A 9 23.33 31.56 -71.10
CA GLY A 9 24.79 31.33 -71.10
C GLY A 9 25.22 30.22 -70.12
N ALA A 10 25.88 29.17 -70.61
CA ALA A 10 26.20 27.93 -69.91
C ALA A 10 27.67 27.84 -69.41
N THR A 11 27.97 26.82 -68.58
CA THR A 11 29.29 26.13 -68.34
C THR A 11 30.40 26.93 -67.61
N VAL A 12 31.31 26.42 -66.75
CA VAL A 12 31.68 25.11 -66.15
C VAL A 12 32.74 25.36 -65.03
N ALA A 13 32.83 24.43 -64.05
CA ALA A 13 33.96 24.10 -63.14
C ALA A 13 34.38 25.10 -62.01
N SER A 14 34.22 24.70 -60.74
CA SER A 14 35.26 24.12 -59.83
C SER A 14 36.05 25.25 -59.11
N ALA A 15 36.18 25.37 -57.79
CA ALA A 15 36.22 24.40 -56.71
C ALA A 15 35.95 25.10 -55.35
N ALA A 16 35.61 24.28 -54.35
CA ALA A 16 35.92 24.47 -52.94
C ALA A 16 35.43 25.75 -52.21
N SER A 17 34.28 25.66 -51.55
CA SER A 17 34.20 25.78 -50.08
C SER A 17 32.74 25.56 -49.65
N LEU A 18 32.51 24.50 -48.89
CA LEU A 18 31.19 24.05 -48.48
C LEU A 18 30.61 24.96 -47.36
N ARG A 19 29.40 25.45 -47.65
CA ARG A 19 28.23 25.63 -46.76
C ARG A 19 28.19 26.81 -45.79
N THR A 20 27.63 27.87 -46.34
CA THR A 20 26.72 28.81 -45.67
C THR A 20 25.53 28.13 -44.97
N ALA A 21 25.27 28.64 -43.76
CA ALA A 21 23.99 28.81 -43.08
C ALA A 21 22.78 27.98 -43.56
N GLY A 22 22.44 26.97 -42.76
CA GLY A 22 21.11 26.39 -42.66
C GLY A 22 20.69 26.34 -41.20
N ILE A 23 19.53 26.91 -40.89
CA ILE A 23 18.87 26.88 -39.59
C ILE A 23 18.80 25.42 -39.09
N VAL A 24 19.46 25.13 -37.97
CA VAL A 24 19.34 23.85 -37.26
C VAL A 24 18.41 24.04 -36.08
N THR A 25 17.20 23.50 -36.21
CA THR A 25 16.32 23.13 -35.10
C THR A 25 17.06 22.15 -34.19
N LEU A 26 17.55 22.63 -33.04
CA LEU A 26 18.05 21.77 -31.98
C LEU A 26 16.86 21.21 -31.18
N THR A 27 16.37 20.06 -31.59
CA THR A 27 15.63 19.16 -30.72
C THR A 27 16.58 18.64 -29.64
N SER A 28 16.63 19.30 -28.50
CA SER A 28 17.22 18.72 -27.29
C SER A 28 16.23 17.71 -26.71
N ALA A 29 16.39 16.45 -27.10
CA ALA A 29 15.81 15.34 -26.38
C ALA A 29 16.42 15.33 -24.97
N ARG A 30 15.67 15.83 -23.98
CA ARG A 30 16.04 15.65 -22.56
C ARG A 30 15.82 14.19 -22.20
N SER A 31 16.88 13.40 -22.30
CA SER A 31 16.92 12.08 -21.67
C SER A 31 16.93 12.26 -20.15
N ILE A 32 15.91 11.70 -19.49
CA ILE A 32 15.82 11.65 -18.03
C ILE A 32 16.89 10.66 -17.55
N SER A 33 17.94 11.15 -16.89
CA SER A 33 18.92 10.28 -16.26
C SER A 33 18.40 9.83 -14.88
N TRP A 34 18.22 8.52 -14.70
CA TRP A 34 17.70 7.88 -13.49
C TRP A 34 18.77 7.62 -12.39
N ASN A 35 19.86 8.39 -12.38
CA ASN A 35 20.93 8.22 -11.40
C ASN A 35 20.84 9.28 -10.28
N PRO A 36 20.49 8.91 -9.04
CA PRO A 36 20.23 9.86 -7.95
C PRO A 36 21.47 10.62 -7.46
N ALA A 37 22.68 10.20 -7.84
CA ALA A 37 23.93 10.86 -7.45
C ALA A 37 24.21 12.20 -8.16
N LYS A 38 23.44 12.56 -9.20
CA LYS A 38 23.63 13.83 -9.94
C LYS A 38 22.58 14.90 -9.61
N TRP A 39 21.68 14.63 -8.68
CA TRP A 39 20.61 15.56 -8.28
C TRP A 39 21.07 16.41 -7.09
N GLY A 40 21.99 17.32 -7.35
CA GLY A 40 22.44 18.28 -6.33
C GLY A 40 23.94 18.50 -6.36
N SER A 41 24.42 19.24 -7.34
CA SER A 41 25.73 19.90 -7.24
C SER A 41 25.67 21.24 -7.97
N GLY A 42 25.01 22.23 -7.34
CA GLY A 42 25.29 23.63 -7.57
C GLY A 42 26.13 24.12 -6.41
N ALA A 43 27.40 24.44 -6.65
CA ALA A 43 28.31 24.96 -5.64
C ALA A 43 27.79 26.32 -5.12
N ILE A 44 27.58 26.43 -3.81
CA ILE A 44 27.31 27.71 -3.13
C ILE A 44 28.41 27.89 -2.09
N ALA A 45 29.17 28.97 -2.25
CA ALA A 45 30.26 29.36 -1.37
C ALA A 45 29.71 29.75 0.02
N GLY A 46 30.15 29.04 1.06
CA GLY A 46 29.88 29.38 2.47
C GLY A 46 30.92 30.35 3.03
N ARG A 47 30.46 31.33 3.83
CA ARG A 47 31.31 32.27 4.59
C ARG A 47 31.99 31.55 5.76
N GLU A 48 33.30 31.76 5.89
CA GLU A 48 34.10 31.30 7.02
C GLU A 48 33.74 32.03 8.32
N SER A 49 33.55 31.28 9.40
CA SER A 49 33.74 31.79 10.76
C SER A 49 34.09 30.65 11.71
N HIS A 50 35.18 30.86 12.46
CA HIS A 50 35.80 30.05 13.52
C HIS A 50 36.88 29.05 13.08
N GLN A 51 38.10 29.56 12.86
CA GLN A 51 39.29 28.74 12.55
C GLN A 51 39.96 28.10 13.78
N ASN A 52 39.65 28.49 15.02
CA ASN A 52 40.42 28.04 16.20
C ASN A 52 39.56 27.44 17.33
N ILE A 53 38.68 26.48 17.02
CA ILE A 53 38.01 25.68 18.07
C ILE A 53 38.79 24.36 18.32
N GLU A 54 39.58 23.91 17.34
CA GLU A 54 40.32 22.65 17.38
C GLU A 54 41.52 22.66 18.35
N GLU A 55 42.06 23.83 18.70
CA GLU A 55 43.21 23.96 19.62
C GLU A 55 42.83 23.87 21.11
N GLU A 56 41.56 24.04 21.49
CA GLU A 56 41.19 24.12 22.91
C GLU A 56 40.85 22.77 23.56
N LEU A 57 40.51 21.70 22.81
CA LEU A 57 40.05 20.43 23.39
C LEU A 57 40.43 19.18 22.54
N PRO A 58 41.71 18.77 22.50
CA PRO A 58 42.18 17.67 21.64
C PRO A 58 41.64 16.28 22.01
N GLU A 59 41.24 16.05 23.27
CA GLU A 59 40.80 14.72 23.73
C GLU A 59 39.35 14.37 23.35
N VAL A 60 38.49 15.37 23.10
CA VAL A 60 37.06 15.15 22.80
C VAL A 60 36.85 14.72 21.34
N PHE A 61 37.72 15.16 20.43
CA PHE A 61 37.62 14.90 18.99
C PHE A 61 38.37 13.63 18.55
N ALA A 62 39.35 13.14 19.33
CA ALA A 62 40.15 11.97 18.97
C ALA A 62 39.38 10.63 19.03
N GLN A 63 38.19 10.58 19.66
CA GLN A 63 37.41 9.35 19.85
C GLN A 63 36.09 9.31 19.06
N GLN A 64 35.81 10.28 18.20
CA GLN A 64 34.62 10.21 17.36
C GLN A 64 34.91 9.42 16.08
N PRO A 65 34.11 8.41 15.72
CA PRO A 65 34.25 7.75 14.43
C PRO A 65 33.99 8.76 13.31
N LEU A 66 34.91 8.83 12.35
CA LEU A 66 34.80 9.59 11.09
C LEU A 66 33.64 9.03 10.26
N GLU A 67 32.44 9.54 10.52
CA GLU A 67 31.32 9.78 9.61
C GLU A 67 30.11 10.14 10.48
N VAL A 68 30.12 11.38 10.98
CA VAL A 68 28.90 12.06 11.40
C VAL A 68 28.65 13.11 10.34
N ASP A 69 27.88 12.74 9.31
CA ASP A 69 27.22 13.76 8.49
C ASP A 69 26.46 14.69 9.44
N ASP A 70 26.78 15.98 9.38
CA ASP A 70 26.09 17.04 10.11
C ASP A 70 24.58 16.98 9.86
N PHE A 71 23.85 16.27 10.72
CA PHE A 71 22.39 16.28 10.78
C PHE A 71 21.89 17.45 11.63
N ILE A 72 22.39 18.66 11.36
CA ILE A 72 21.64 19.87 11.65
C ILE A 72 21.40 20.56 10.31
N ARG A 73 20.43 20.02 9.56
CA ARG A 73 19.76 20.85 8.55
C ARG A 73 19.27 22.10 9.29
N PRO A 74 19.50 23.32 8.79
CA PRO A 74 18.76 24.47 9.29
C PRO A 74 17.28 24.10 9.20
N GLU A 75 16.53 24.21 10.29
CA GLU A 75 15.09 23.95 10.23
C GLU A 75 14.52 24.80 9.10
N ARG A 76 13.97 24.14 8.06
CA ARG A 76 13.39 24.81 6.89
C ARG A 76 12.53 25.98 7.36
N SER A 77 12.67 27.11 6.69
CA SER A 77 11.89 28.30 7.04
C SER A 77 10.39 27.95 7.00
N VAL A 78 9.58 28.59 7.84
CA VAL A 78 8.13 28.32 7.86
C VAL A 78 7.51 28.51 6.47
N PHE A 79 8.09 29.42 5.67
CA PHE A 79 7.70 29.68 4.30
C PHE A 79 8.05 28.52 3.36
N GLU A 80 9.26 27.96 3.43
CA GLU A 80 9.64 26.76 2.66
C GLU A 80 8.80 25.55 3.03
N LYS A 81 8.50 25.35 4.33
CA LYS A 81 7.58 24.29 4.78
C LYS A 81 6.17 24.48 4.22
N LEU A 82 5.74 25.74 4.06
CA LEU A 82 4.45 26.08 3.47
C LEU A 82 4.46 25.85 1.95
N GLU A 83 5.53 26.22 1.26
CA GLU A 83 5.72 26.00 -0.17
C GLU A 83 5.81 24.50 -0.49
N ASP A 84 6.60 23.73 0.26
CA ASP A 84 6.63 22.27 0.17
C ASP A 84 5.24 21.66 0.40
N PHE A 85 4.46 22.22 1.32
CA PHE A 85 3.09 21.78 1.60
C PHE A 85 2.14 22.14 0.45
N TRP A 86 2.28 23.34 -0.13
CA TRP A 86 1.52 23.77 -1.30
C TRP A 86 1.88 22.96 -2.54
N ASP A 87 3.16 22.73 -2.81
CA ASP A 87 3.65 21.87 -3.89
C ASP A 87 3.23 20.41 -3.71
N TRP A 88 3.23 19.92 -2.47
CA TRP A 88 2.68 18.62 -2.14
C TRP A 88 1.16 18.57 -2.38
N ILE A 89 0.40 19.60 -2.01
CA ILE A 89 -1.04 19.71 -2.33
C ILE A 89 -1.27 19.74 -3.83
N VAL A 90 -0.52 20.55 -4.58
CA VAL A 90 -0.65 20.67 -6.04
C VAL A 90 -0.27 19.35 -6.70
N SER A 91 0.82 18.70 -6.29
CA SER A 91 1.20 17.37 -6.76
C SER A 91 0.15 16.30 -6.40
N PHE A 92 -0.49 16.42 -5.24
CA PHE A 92 -1.60 15.57 -4.82
C PHE A 92 -2.89 15.83 -5.62
N MET A 93 -3.11 17.07 -6.08
CA MET A 93 -4.27 17.49 -6.86
C MET A 93 -4.08 17.36 -8.39
N GLN A 94 -2.86 17.31 -8.92
CA GLN A 94 -2.60 17.03 -10.33
C GLN A 94 -3.26 15.72 -10.83
N PRO A 95 -3.25 14.62 -10.05
CA PRO A 95 -4.07 13.44 -10.35
C PRO A 95 -5.55 13.76 -10.50
N VAL A 96 -6.09 14.70 -9.72
CA VAL A 96 -7.53 15.03 -9.73
C VAL A 96 -7.94 15.61 -11.09
N GLU A 97 -7.18 16.57 -11.61
CA GLU A 97 -7.44 17.19 -12.91
C GLU A 97 -7.31 16.18 -14.06
N LYS A 98 -6.22 15.40 -14.08
CA LYS A 98 -6.05 14.35 -15.09
C LYS A 98 -7.15 13.30 -15.05
N GLN A 99 -7.62 12.93 -13.86
CA GLN A 99 -8.73 12.00 -13.72
C GLN A 99 -10.05 12.60 -14.23
N MET A 100 -10.28 13.91 -14.05
CA MET A 100 -11.42 14.61 -14.65
C MET A 100 -11.35 14.57 -16.18
N ASP A 101 -10.18 14.84 -16.76
CA ASP A 101 -10.00 14.81 -18.21
C ASP A 101 -10.17 13.40 -18.80
N ILE A 102 -9.71 12.36 -18.08
CA ILE A 102 -9.96 10.96 -18.46
C ILE A 102 -11.47 10.66 -18.41
N MET A 103 -12.20 11.14 -17.41
CA MET A 103 -13.64 10.93 -17.35
C MET A 103 -14.39 11.68 -18.46
N ARG A 104 -13.92 12.87 -18.84
CA ARG A 104 -14.45 13.61 -20.01
C ARG A 104 -14.13 12.91 -21.32
N SER A 105 -12.91 12.41 -21.52
CA SER A 105 -12.58 11.67 -22.74
C SER A 105 -13.38 10.37 -22.83
N LEU A 106 -13.54 9.63 -21.72
CA LEU A 106 -14.43 8.46 -21.68
C LEU A 106 -15.89 8.81 -22.02
N ARG A 107 -16.33 10.03 -21.70
CA ARG A 107 -17.66 10.52 -22.03
C ARG A 107 -17.81 10.88 -23.51
N HIS A 108 -16.85 11.60 -24.09
CA HIS A 108 -16.96 12.18 -25.43
C HIS A 108 -16.40 11.26 -26.54
N ASP A 109 -15.26 10.63 -26.29
CA ASP A 109 -14.56 9.78 -27.26
C ASP A 109 -14.97 8.30 -27.13
N GLY A 110 -15.61 7.93 -26.02
CA GLY A 110 -15.92 6.56 -25.66
C GLY A 110 -14.66 5.73 -25.38
N LEU A 111 -14.83 4.41 -25.26
CA LEU A 111 -13.70 3.47 -25.11
C LEU A 111 -13.84 2.33 -26.11
N PHE A 112 -12.85 2.15 -26.99
CA PHE A 112 -12.84 1.11 -28.03
C PHE A 112 -14.12 1.10 -28.90
N GLY A 113 -14.71 2.27 -29.15
CA GLY A 113 -15.96 2.42 -29.90
C GLY A 113 -17.24 2.14 -29.12
N PHE A 114 -17.14 1.87 -27.80
CA PHE A 114 -18.29 1.79 -26.91
C PHE A 114 -18.60 3.17 -26.32
N ASP A 115 -19.80 3.67 -26.59
CA ASP A 115 -20.33 4.87 -25.92
C ASP A 115 -21.05 4.46 -24.63
N PHE A 116 -20.66 5.07 -23.51
CA PHE A 116 -21.24 4.82 -22.20
C PHE A 116 -22.64 5.44 -22.05
N GLY A 117 -23.06 6.33 -22.96
CA GLY A 117 -24.41 6.86 -23.07
C GLY A 117 -24.79 7.88 -22.01
N THR A 118 -24.54 7.60 -20.72
CA THR A 118 -24.77 8.54 -19.59
C THR A 118 -23.56 8.66 -18.66
N TRP A 119 -23.37 9.84 -18.04
CA TRP A 119 -22.33 10.10 -17.04
C TRP A 119 -22.31 9.10 -15.87
N GLY A 120 -23.47 8.61 -15.43
CA GLY A 120 -23.55 7.58 -14.40
C GLY A 120 -22.82 6.28 -14.75
N HIS A 121 -22.91 5.83 -16.01
CA HIS A 121 -22.17 4.66 -16.48
C HIS A 121 -20.67 4.92 -16.58
N VAL A 122 -20.27 6.14 -16.97
CA VAL A 122 -18.86 6.55 -16.99
C VAL A 122 -18.28 6.46 -15.59
N PHE A 123 -18.96 7.02 -14.56
CA PHE A 123 -18.49 6.96 -13.18
C PHE A 123 -18.44 5.53 -12.63
N PHE A 124 -19.46 4.71 -12.93
CA PHE A 124 -19.46 3.30 -12.55
C PHE A 124 -18.28 2.55 -13.18
N PHE A 125 -18.09 2.69 -14.49
CA PHE A 125 -17.00 2.04 -15.23
C PHE A 125 -15.63 2.51 -14.73
N TYR A 126 -15.48 3.82 -14.52
CA TYR A 126 -14.25 4.40 -13.98
C TYR A 126 -13.92 3.82 -12.59
N GLY A 127 -14.93 3.66 -11.72
CA GLY A 127 -14.78 2.98 -10.42
C GLY A 127 -14.29 1.54 -10.56
N VAL A 128 -14.85 0.78 -11.52
CA VAL A 128 -14.42 -0.58 -11.82
C VAL A 128 -12.96 -0.61 -12.27
N VAL A 129 -12.57 0.23 -13.24
CA VAL A 129 -11.20 0.28 -13.75
C VAL A 129 -10.20 0.66 -12.66
N MET A 130 -10.52 1.69 -11.86
CA MET A 130 -9.68 2.11 -10.74
C MET A 130 -9.49 0.99 -9.72
N ARG A 131 -10.55 0.21 -9.45
CA ARG A 131 -10.43 -0.94 -8.56
C ARG A 131 -9.58 -2.05 -9.16
N LEU A 132 -9.71 -2.34 -10.45
CA LEU A 132 -8.91 -3.37 -11.13
C LEU A 132 -7.42 -3.00 -11.16
N PHE A 133 -7.10 -1.72 -11.36
CA PHE A 133 -5.73 -1.23 -11.25
C PHE A 133 -5.17 -1.38 -9.83
N THR A 134 -5.95 -1.03 -8.81
CA THR A 134 -5.53 -1.16 -7.40
C THR A 134 -5.61 -2.60 -6.87
N LEU A 135 -6.25 -3.52 -7.60
CA LEU A 135 -6.40 -4.91 -7.21
C LEU A 135 -5.05 -5.63 -7.15
N ILE A 136 -4.18 -5.43 -8.14
CA ILE A 136 -2.86 -6.08 -8.22
C ILE A 136 -1.99 -5.77 -6.98
N PRO A 137 -1.73 -4.50 -6.62
CA PRO A 137 -0.96 -4.18 -5.41
C PRO A 137 -1.69 -4.64 -4.14
N SER A 138 -3.02 -4.59 -4.13
CA SER A 138 -3.83 -5.09 -3.00
C SER A 138 -3.65 -6.61 -2.79
N LEU A 139 -3.62 -7.41 -3.86
CA LEU A 139 -3.38 -8.85 -3.81
C LEU A 139 -1.97 -9.18 -3.30
N TYR A 140 -0.96 -8.44 -3.77
CA TYR A 140 0.42 -8.62 -3.32
C TYR A 140 0.58 -8.28 -1.83
N SER A 141 -0.01 -7.17 -1.41
CA SER A 141 -0.09 -6.78 0.01
C SER A 141 -0.81 -7.84 0.84
N HIS A 142 -1.94 -8.36 0.34
CA HIS A 142 -2.70 -9.41 1.03
C HIS A 142 -1.90 -10.70 1.18
N ARG A 143 -1.13 -11.09 0.16
CA ARG A 143 -0.20 -12.24 0.24
C ARG A 143 0.82 -12.05 1.35
N ASN A 144 1.41 -10.86 1.45
CA ASN A 144 2.34 -10.52 2.52
C ASN A 144 1.67 -10.53 3.89
N ALA A 145 0.44 -10.02 4.01
CA ALA A 145 -0.33 -10.04 5.25
C ALA A 145 -0.64 -11.46 5.72
N LEU A 146 -0.94 -12.40 4.81
CA LEU A 146 -1.14 -13.81 5.16
C LEU A 146 0.14 -14.46 5.70
N ARG A 147 1.30 -14.19 5.07
CA ARG A 147 2.58 -14.68 5.58
C ARG A 147 2.92 -14.08 6.95
N MET A 148 2.67 -12.77 7.13
CA MET A 148 2.82 -12.08 8.41
C MET A 148 1.90 -12.67 9.49
N GLY A 149 0.69 -13.09 9.12
CA GLY A 149 -0.25 -13.76 10.00
C GLY A 149 0.24 -15.14 10.47
N HIS A 150 1.02 -15.84 9.64
CA HIS A 150 1.62 -17.13 10.00
C HIS A 150 2.74 -16.97 11.04
N ILE A 151 3.63 -16.00 10.83
CA ILE A 151 4.73 -15.67 11.78
C ILE A 151 4.30 -14.79 12.95
N GLY A 152 3.03 -14.36 12.96
CA GLY A 152 2.46 -13.47 13.98
C GLY A 152 2.72 -13.92 15.43
N PRO A 153 2.58 -15.21 15.79
CA PRO A 153 2.90 -15.69 17.14
C PRO A 153 4.37 -15.47 17.53
N GLN A 154 5.32 -15.77 16.65
CA GLN A 154 6.75 -15.57 16.89
C GLN A 154 7.09 -14.08 17.04
N ILE A 155 6.49 -13.23 16.19
CA ILE A 155 6.63 -11.77 16.32
C ILE A 155 6.07 -11.28 17.66
N SER A 156 4.95 -11.85 18.12
CA SER A 156 4.33 -11.48 19.39
C SER A 156 5.19 -11.87 20.58
N GLU A 157 5.87 -13.02 20.52
CA GLU A 157 6.81 -13.47 21.54
C GLU A 157 8.02 -12.53 21.65
N ILE A 158 8.65 -12.21 20.52
CA ILE A 158 9.76 -11.24 20.47
C ILE A 158 9.31 -9.87 20.97
N THR A 159 8.06 -9.48 20.70
CA THR A 159 7.51 -8.21 21.18
C THR A 159 7.25 -8.24 22.69
N ASN A 160 6.81 -9.38 23.23
CA ASN A 160 6.60 -9.56 24.66
C ASN A 160 7.94 -9.59 25.42
N SER A 161 8.97 -10.27 24.91
CA SER A 161 10.31 -10.27 25.49
C SER A 161 10.92 -8.85 25.47
N GLN A 162 10.77 -8.13 24.36
CA GLN A 162 11.17 -6.73 24.25
C GLN A 162 10.46 -5.84 25.27
N SER A 163 9.15 -6.04 25.47
CA SER A 163 8.40 -5.28 26.48
C SER A 163 8.84 -5.60 27.91
N ARG A 164 9.20 -6.86 28.20
CA ARG A 164 9.75 -7.26 29.50
C ARG A 164 11.08 -6.58 29.77
N ALA A 165 12.01 -6.61 28.80
CA ALA A 165 13.30 -5.94 28.92
C ALA A 165 13.18 -4.40 29.04
N LYS A 166 12.20 -3.80 28.35
CA LYS A 166 11.93 -2.35 28.48
C LYS A 166 11.49 -1.96 29.90
N ASN A 167 10.64 -2.78 30.51
CA ASN A 167 10.05 -2.56 31.83
C ASN A 167 10.98 -2.96 32.98
N ASP A 168 12.09 -3.64 32.70
CA ASP A 168 13.09 -3.94 33.69
C ASP A 168 13.72 -2.65 34.23
N ARG A 169 13.71 -2.49 35.56
CA ARG A 169 14.24 -1.29 36.25
C ARG A 169 15.73 -1.40 36.51
N THR A 170 16.32 -2.58 36.34
CA THR A 170 17.75 -2.85 36.56
C THR A 170 18.63 -2.34 35.42
N LEU A 171 18.07 -2.22 34.21
CA LEU A 171 18.81 -1.84 33.01
C LEU A 171 18.92 -0.31 32.85
N SER A 172 20.12 0.14 32.50
CA SER A 172 20.41 1.52 32.10
C SER A 172 19.73 1.89 30.78
N SER A 173 19.49 3.18 30.56
CA SER A 173 18.92 3.71 29.31
C SER A 173 19.73 3.34 28.06
N ALA A 174 21.04 3.16 28.20
CA ALA A 174 21.92 2.69 27.11
C ALA A 174 21.69 1.20 26.80
N GLU A 175 21.62 0.36 27.81
CA GLU A 175 21.38 -1.10 27.67
C GLU A 175 19.99 -1.37 27.06
N LYS A 176 18.98 -0.60 27.47
CA LYS A 176 17.63 -0.67 26.88
C LYS A 176 17.62 -0.35 25.38
N ARG A 177 18.49 0.55 24.91
CA ARG A 177 18.63 0.85 23.47
C ARG A 177 19.26 -0.33 22.72
N VAL A 178 20.35 -0.88 23.25
CA VAL A 178 21.02 -2.05 22.64
C VAL A 178 20.07 -3.25 22.55
N ILE A 179 19.33 -3.55 23.62
CA ILE A 179 18.36 -4.65 23.63
C ILE A 179 17.22 -4.41 22.64
N LYS A 180 16.72 -3.17 22.54
CA LYS A 180 15.70 -2.80 21.55
C LYS A 180 16.21 -3.05 20.13
N ASP A 181 17.44 -2.67 19.84
CA ASP A 181 18.04 -2.84 18.51
C ASP A 181 18.30 -4.32 18.19
N GLY A 182 18.73 -5.11 19.18
CA GLY A 182 18.84 -6.58 19.07
C GLY A 182 17.52 -7.24 18.71
N TYR A 183 16.43 -6.91 19.41
CA TYR A 183 15.09 -7.43 19.09
C TYR A 183 14.57 -6.95 17.72
N ASN A 184 14.89 -5.71 17.32
CA ASN A 184 14.53 -5.23 15.98
C ASN A 184 15.26 -6.01 14.88
N ARG A 185 16.56 -6.30 15.06
CA ARG A 185 17.34 -7.15 14.15
C ARG A 185 16.76 -8.57 14.08
N MET A 186 16.38 -9.14 15.23
CA MET A 186 15.75 -10.47 15.29
C MET A 186 14.41 -10.50 14.52
N LYS A 187 13.55 -9.49 14.71
CA LYS A 187 12.30 -9.36 13.93
C LYS A 187 12.58 -9.24 12.44
N TYR A 188 13.57 -8.45 12.05
CA TYR A 188 13.96 -8.28 10.66
C TYR A 188 14.49 -9.57 10.03
N ALA A 189 15.37 -10.30 10.72
CA ALA A 189 15.90 -11.58 10.27
C ALA A 189 14.78 -12.62 10.09
N LEU A 190 13.83 -12.68 11.03
CA LEU A 190 12.66 -13.55 10.95
C LEU A 190 11.78 -13.20 9.73
N MET A 191 11.47 -11.93 9.53
CA MET A 191 10.71 -11.47 8.37
C MET A 191 11.43 -11.81 7.05
N LYS A 192 12.75 -11.61 6.99
CA LYS A 192 13.57 -11.95 5.81
C LYS A 192 13.56 -13.46 5.53
N LYS A 193 13.70 -14.31 6.55
CA LYS A 193 13.64 -15.78 6.42
C LYS A 193 12.32 -16.26 5.81
N HIS A 194 11.20 -15.63 6.19
CA HIS A 194 9.87 -15.96 5.66
C HIS A 194 9.47 -15.15 4.41
N GLY A 195 10.40 -14.37 3.81
CA GLY A 195 10.13 -13.57 2.62
C GLY A 195 9.02 -12.52 2.81
N CYS A 196 8.86 -12.03 4.03
CA CYS A 196 7.88 -11.03 4.45
C CYS A 196 8.57 -9.69 4.65
N ALA A 197 7.88 -8.58 4.38
CA ALA A 197 8.39 -7.28 4.76
C ALA A 197 7.24 -6.33 5.09
N GLN A 198 7.41 -5.47 6.10
CA GLN A 198 6.36 -4.56 6.53
C GLN A 198 5.97 -3.56 5.43
N TRP A 199 6.94 -3.10 4.63
CA TRP A 199 6.68 -2.18 3.51
C TRP A 199 5.74 -2.76 2.45
N LYS A 200 5.73 -4.08 2.26
CA LYS A 200 4.82 -4.76 1.32
C LYS A 200 3.36 -4.68 1.79
N SER A 201 3.12 -4.65 3.11
CA SER A 201 1.78 -4.42 3.68
C SER A 201 1.31 -2.97 3.49
N PHE A 202 2.24 -2.01 3.40
CA PHE A 202 1.92 -0.61 3.13
C PHE A 202 1.49 -0.35 1.68
N LEU A 203 1.66 -1.30 0.76
CA LEU A 203 1.15 -1.15 -0.62
C LEU A 203 -0.37 -0.95 -0.67
N THR A 204 -1.12 -1.53 0.27
CA THR A 204 -2.57 -1.23 0.38
C THR A 204 -2.82 0.21 0.82
N ALA A 205 -1.95 0.81 1.64
CA ALA A 205 -2.11 2.20 2.07
C ALA A 205 -2.05 3.17 0.89
N ILE A 206 -1.23 2.88 -0.13
CA ILE A 206 -1.11 3.67 -1.37
C ILE A 206 -2.43 3.71 -2.16
N THR A 207 -3.30 2.70 -2.03
CA THR A 207 -4.59 2.67 -2.73
C THR A 207 -5.58 3.70 -2.19
N THR A 208 -5.42 4.14 -0.93
CA THR A 208 -6.35 5.09 -0.29
C THR A 208 -6.26 6.49 -0.90
N PRO A 209 -5.06 7.11 -1.01
CA PRO A 209 -4.90 8.39 -1.73
C PRO A 209 -5.44 8.37 -3.16
N ILE A 210 -5.22 7.28 -3.90
CA ILE A 210 -5.67 7.14 -5.30
C ILE A 210 -7.20 7.10 -5.39
N THR A 211 -7.86 6.45 -4.44
CA THR A 211 -9.32 6.39 -4.38
C THR A 211 -9.90 7.74 -3.93
N MET A 212 -9.24 8.41 -2.99
CA MET A 212 -9.64 9.74 -2.51
C MET A 212 -9.47 10.81 -3.58
N SER A 213 -8.43 10.75 -4.41
CA SER A 213 -8.29 11.70 -5.53
C SER A 213 -9.44 11.57 -6.52
N ALA A 214 -9.83 10.35 -6.89
CA ALA A 214 -10.99 10.09 -7.75
C ALA A 214 -12.30 10.62 -7.15
N PHE A 215 -12.47 10.46 -5.83
CA PHE A 215 -13.62 11.01 -5.12
C PHE A 215 -13.69 12.54 -5.25
N PHE A 216 -12.57 13.24 -5.08
CA PHE A 216 -12.51 14.69 -5.26
C PHE A 216 -12.72 15.10 -6.73
N SER A 217 -12.23 14.34 -7.69
CA SER A 217 -12.44 14.60 -9.13
C SER A 217 -13.93 14.57 -9.48
N ILE A 218 -14.64 13.53 -9.03
CA ILE A 218 -16.07 13.35 -9.33
C ILE A 218 -16.90 14.40 -8.61
N ARG A 219 -16.54 14.73 -7.36
CA ARG A 219 -17.19 15.83 -6.64
C ARG A 219 -17.01 17.16 -7.37
N ARG A 220 -15.82 17.45 -7.91
CA ARG A 220 -15.60 18.65 -8.72
C ARG A 220 -16.42 18.63 -10.01
N LEU A 221 -16.45 17.51 -10.73
CA LEU A 221 -17.31 17.37 -11.92
C LEU A 221 -18.78 17.63 -11.59
N ALA A 222 -19.28 17.08 -10.49
CA ALA A 222 -20.66 17.30 -10.04
C ALA A 222 -21.02 18.75 -9.71
N VAL A 223 -20.03 19.62 -9.47
CA VAL A 223 -20.23 21.04 -9.18
C VAL A 223 -20.06 21.93 -10.41
N TYR A 224 -19.13 21.60 -11.31
CA TYR A 224 -18.74 22.48 -12.40
C TYR A 224 -19.30 22.09 -13.76
N GLU A 225 -19.72 20.84 -13.95
CA GLU A 225 -20.09 20.31 -15.26
C GLU A 225 -21.62 20.27 -15.40
N THR A 226 -22.16 21.14 -16.25
CA THR A 226 -23.62 21.29 -16.47
C THR A 226 -24.25 20.05 -17.11
N ASP A 227 -23.46 19.25 -17.83
CA ASP A 227 -23.92 18.03 -18.50
C ASP A 227 -24.37 16.92 -17.52
N LEU A 228 -24.06 17.06 -16.22
CA LEU A 228 -24.46 16.09 -15.19
C LEU A 228 -25.89 16.34 -14.67
N GLU A 229 -26.45 17.53 -14.90
CA GLU A 229 -27.78 17.93 -14.39
C GLU A 229 -28.92 17.08 -14.99
N MET A 230 -28.72 16.56 -16.21
CA MET A 230 -29.70 15.74 -16.95
C MET A 230 -29.22 14.32 -17.22
N ALA A 231 -28.19 13.88 -16.50
CA ALA A 231 -27.66 12.53 -16.62
C ALA A 231 -28.44 11.58 -15.69
N PRO A 232 -29.16 10.56 -16.19
CA PRO A 232 -29.77 9.56 -15.32
C PRO A 232 -28.78 8.50 -14.81
N PHE A 233 -28.97 8.02 -13.57
CA PHE A 233 -28.33 6.82 -13.05
C PHE A 233 -29.28 6.05 -12.14
N LEU A 234 -29.59 4.81 -12.51
CA LEU A 234 -30.69 4.02 -11.94
C LEU A 234 -32.01 4.81 -11.93
N TRP A 235 -32.50 5.20 -10.75
CA TRP A 235 -33.74 5.97 -10.56
C TRP A 235 -33.50 7.47 -10.39
N VAL A 236 -32.25 7.91 -10.26
CA VAL A 236 -31.90 9.33 -10.13
C VAL A 236 -31.78 9.94 -11.52
N LYS A 237 -32.34 11.14 -11.70
CA LYS A 237 -32.37 11.86 -12.98
C LYS A 237 -31.28 12.93 -13.11
N ASP A 238 -30.80 13.43 -11.99
CA ASP A 238 -29.80 14.49 -11.88
C ASP A 238 -28.64 14.01 -10.99
N LEU A 239 -27.44 13.95 -11.56
CA LEU A 239 -26.25 13.46 -10.85
C LEU A 239 -25.62 14.48 -9.89
N THR A 240 -25.95 15.77 -10.05
CA THR A 240 -25.42 16.88 -9.26
C THR A 240 -26.14 16.99 -7.90
N MET A 241 -27.41 16.60 -7.86
CA MET A 241 -28.22 16.66 -6.65
C MET A 241 -28.06 15.42 -5.76
N PRO A 242 -28.31 15.57 -4.44
CA PRO A 242 -28.44 14.44 -3.52
C PRO A 242 -29.59 13.51 -3.91
N ASP A 243 -29.47 12.21 -3.59
CA ASP A 243 -30.54 11.24 -3.85
C ASP A 243 -31.76 11.50 -2.95
N PRO A 244 -32.95 11.82 -3.53
CA PRO A 244 -34.15 12.11 -2.74
C PRO A 244 -34.70 10.89 -1.98
N THR A 245 -34.34 9.67 -2.40
CA THR A 245 -34.88 8.42 -1.83
C THR A 245 -33.98 7.79 -0.77
N TYR A 246 -32.77 8.33 -0.55
CA TYR A 246 -31.72 7.72 0.27
C TYR A 246 -31.30 6.29 -0.14
N GLY A 247 -31.75 5.80 -1.30
CA GLY A 247 -31.47 4.45 -1.77
C GLY A 247 -30.01 4.25 -2.18
N LEU A 248 -29.40 5.22 -2.87
CA LEU A 248 -28.01 5.14 -3.33
C LEU A 248 -27.03 5.14 -2.16
N PRO A 249 -27.13 6.04 -1.15
CA PRO A 249 -26.32 5.95 0.06
C PRO A 249 -26.46 4.59 0.77
N LEU A 250 -27.68 4.04 0.85
CA LEU A 250 -27.94 2.76 1.50
C LEU A 250 -27.27 1.58 0.77
N ILE A 251 -27.37 1.55 -0.57
CA ILE A 251 -26.71 0.53 -1.39
C ILE A 251 -25.19 0.64 -1.24
N CYS A 252 -24.63 1.85 -1.33
CA CYS A 252 -23.20 2.09 -1.15
C CYS A 252 -22.71 1.60 0.21
N ALA A 253 -23.41 1.94 1.29
CA ALA A 253 -23.08 1.48 2.64
C ALA A 253 -23.16 -0.06 2.76
N GLY A 254 -24.19 -0.68 2.18
CA GLY A 254 -24.35 -2.12 2.14
C GLY A 254 -23.22 -2.82 1.38
N MET A 255 -22.86 -2.32 0.19
CA MET A 255 -21.77 -2.86 -0.62
C MET A 255 -20.40 -2.67 0.05
N PHE A 256 -20.16 -1.53 0.71
CA PHE A 256 -18.96 -1.28 1.49
C PHE A 256 -18.87 -2.26 2.66
N LEU A 257 -19.96 -2.43 3.42
CA LEU A 257 -20.02 -3.38 4.53
C LEU A 257 -19.80 -4.82 4.06
N MET A 258 -20.39 -5.20 2.92
CA MET A 258 -20.19 -6.51 2.32
C MET A 258 -18.73 -6.75 1.93
N ASN A 259 -18.10 -5.77 1.26
CA ASN A 259 -16.67 -5.83 0.94
C ASN A 259 -15.83 -6.01 2.22
N PHE A 260 -16.11 -5.23 3.25
CA PHE A 260 -15.41 -5.32 4.52
C PHE A 260 -15.58 -6.69 5.17
N GLU A 261 -16.80 -7.20 5.30
CA GLU A 261 -17.07 -8.50 5.94
C GLU A 261 -16.42 -9.66 5.18
N LEU A 262 -16.48 -9.65 3.84
CA LEU A 262 -15.84 -10.68 3.02
C LEU A 262 -14.31 -10.68 3.18
N ASN A 263 -13.68 -9.50 3.22
CA ASN A 263 -12.24 -9.36 3.46
C ASN A 263 -11.87 -9.77 4.90
N GLN A 264 -12.68 -9.39 5.89
CA GLN A 264 -12.48 -9.78 7.29
C GLN A 264 -12.60 -11.29 7.50
N MET A 265 -13.54 -11.94 6.80
CA MET A 265 -13.70 -13.40 6.85
C MET A 265 -12.41 -14.15 6.50
N MET A 266 -11.61 -13.61 5.58
CA MET A 266 -10.35 -14.22 5.15
C MET A 266 -9.20 -14.00 6.14
N GLN A 267 -9.25 -12.92 6.92
CA GLN A 267 -8.21 -12.56 7.90
C GLN A 267 -8.44 -13.17 9.29
N ARG A 268 -9.46 -14.03 9.48
CA ARG A 268 -9.89 -14.64 10.77
C ARG A 268 -8.88 -15.60 11.44
N GLY A 269 -7.58 -15.42 11.22
CA GLY A 269 -6.52 -16.17 11.91
C GLY A 269 -6.31 -15.79 13.38
N GLY A 270 -6.59 -14.53 13.75
CA GLY A 270 -6.39 -14.00 15.10
C GLY A 270 -7.65 -13.32 15.63
N ARG A 271 -8.38 -13.98 16.53
CA ARG A 271 -9.53 -13.38 17.23
C ARG A 271 -8.98 -12.46 18.33
N SER A 272 -8.32 -11.38 17.93
CA SER A 272 -7.90 -10.30 18.85
C SER A 272 -9.14 -9.56 19.34
N SER A 273 -9.17 -9.24 20.63
CA SER A 273 -10.24 -8.44 21.25
C SER A 273 -10.44 -7.11 20.50
N SER A 274 -9.36 -6.48 20.02
CA SER A 274 -9.43 -5.25 19.21
C SER A 274 -10.21 -5.45 17.90
N GLY A 275 -10.14 -6.63 17.30
CA GLY A 275 -10.82 -6.94 16.05
C GLY A 275 -12.34 -7.04 16.19
N ILE A 276 -12.89 -7.22 17.40
CA ILE A 276 -14.35 -7.20 17.59
C ILE A 276 -14.87 -5.75 17.59
N TYR A 277 -14.16 -4.84 18.26
CA TYR A 277 -14.52 -3.42 18.31
C TYR A 277 -14.48 -2.80 16.92
N ILE A 278 -13.44 -3.08 16.13
CA ILE A 278 -13.33 -2.58 14.74
C ILE A 278 -14.52 -3.04 13.89
N ARG A 279 -14.97 -4.29 14.03
CA ARG A 279 -16.12 -4.81 13.26
C ARG A 279 -17.41 -4.08 13.62
N TRP A 280 -17.69 -3.91 14.90
CA TRP A 280 -18.87 -3.18 15.35
C TRP A 280 -18.80 -1.70 14.98
N ALA A 281 -17.62 -1.09 15.08
CA ALA A 281 -17.39 0.29 14.65
C ALA A 281 -17.64 0.48 13.15
N VAL A 282 -17.18 -0.44 12.29
CA VAL A 282 -17.45 -0.37 10.84
C VAL A 282 -18.92 -0.61 10.52
N ARG A 283 -19.59 -1.56 11.20
CA ARG A 283 -21.03 -1.80 11.04
C ARG A 283 -21.85 -0.58 11.41
N LEU A 284 -21.63 -0.04 12.61
CA LEU A 284 -22.32 1.15 13.08
C LEU A 284 -21.97 2.37 12.22
N GLY A 285 -20.70 2.51 11.87
CA GLY A 285 -20.19 3.56 10.99
C GLY A 285 -20.81 3.50 9.59
N SER A 286 -21.08 2.32 9.05
CA SER A 286 -21.78 2.18 7.76
C SER A 286 -23.23 2.65 7.84
N LEU A 287 -23.92 2.39 8.95
CA LEU A 287 -25.30 2.85 9.17
C LEU A 287 -25.36 4.37 9.36
N VAL A 288 -24.49 4.92 10.21
CA VAL A 288 -24.38 6.38 10.41
C VAL A 288 -23.92 7.08 9.13
N GLY A 289 -23.05 6.42 8.36
CA GLY A 289 -22.53 6.91 7.09
C GLY A 289 -23.62 7.17 6.06
N VAL A 290 -24.69 6.36 6.02
CA VAL A 290 -25.84 6.60 5.14
C VAL A 290 -26.39 8.01 5.33
N TYR A 291 -26.60 8.43 6.58
CA TYR A 291 -27.10 9.76 6.89
C TYR A 291 -26.06 10.85 6.63
N ALA A 292 -24.81 10.64 7.04
CA ALA A 292 -23.74 11.61 6.88
C ALA A 292 -23.42 11.92 5.41
N PHE A 293 -23.45 10.89 4.55
CA PHE A 293 -23.17 11.03 3.12
C PHE A 293 -24.42 11.32 2.28
N ALA A 294 -25.63 11.27 2.85
CA ALA A 294 -26.86 11.52 2.09
C ALA A 294 -26.91 12.91 1.41
N SER A 295 -26.20 13.90 1.96
CA SER A 295 -26.11 15.26 1.39
C SER A 295 -25.16 15.37 0.20
N GLN A 296 -24.44 14.30 -0.14
CA GLN A 296 -23.48 14.33 -1.24
C GLN A 296 -24.16 14.15 -2.60
N PRO A 297 -23.60 14.76 -3.68
CA PRO A 297 -24.05 14.53 -5.05
C PRO A 297 -24.15 13.05 -5.41
N SER A 298 -25.22 12.66 -6.10
CA SER A 298 -25.47 11.26 -6.44
C SER A 298 -24.43 10.65 -7.38
N ALA A 299 -23.71 11.47 -8.16
CA ALA A 299 -22.55 11.07 -8.97
C ALA A 299 -21.49 10.29 -8.17
N MET A 300 -21.30 10.66 -6.90
CA MET A 300 -20.28 10.06 -6.04
C MET A 300 -20.64 8.60 -5.69
N PHE A 301 -21.93 8.30 -5.58
CA PHE A 301 -22.42 6.95 -5.32
C PHE A 301 -22.29 6.05 -6.55
N ALA A 302 -22.49 6.57 -7.77
CA ALA A 302 -22.29 5.79 -9.00
C ALA A 302 -20.86 5.22 -9.09
N TYR A 303 -19.87 6.06 -8.79
CA TYR A 303 -18.47 5.64 -8.66
C TYR A 303 -18.26 4.63 -7.55
N TRP A 304 -18.81 4.88 -6.36
CA TRP A 304 -18.62 4.01 -5.20
C TRP A 304 -19.21 2.62 -5.42
N ILE A 305 -20.34 2.52 -6.12
CA ILE A 305 -20.96 1.26 -6.52
C ILE A 305 -20.04 0.52 -7.50
N GLY A 306 -19.50 1.19 -8.52
CA GLY A 306 -18.54 0.60 -9.45
C GLY A 306 -17.28 0.08 -8.74
N LEU A 307 -16.68 0.92 -7.90
CA LEU A 307 -15.52 0.60 -7.07
C LEU A 307 -15.80 -0.61 -6.16
N SER A 308 -16.96 -0.63 -5.49
CA SER A 308 -17.34 -1.70 -4.58
C SER A 308 -17.66 -2.99 -5.30
N THR A 309 -18.25 -2.93 -6.50
CA THR A 309 -18.58 -4.11 -7.33
C THR A 309 -17.31 -4.85 -7.72
N ALA A 310 -16.34 -4.13 -8.29
CA ALA A 310 -15.03 -4.71 -8.61
C ALA A 310 -14.25 -5.08 -7.34
N GLY A 311 -14.53 -4.44 -6.20
CA GLY A 311 -13.90 -4.75 -4.93
C GLY A 311 -14.19 -6.15 -4.42
N LEU A 312 -15.36 -6.70 -4.76
CA LEU A 312 -15.76 -8.07 -4.42
C LEU A 312 -14.94 -9.12 -5.16
N LEU A 313 -14.33 -8.76 -6.31
CA LEU A 313 -13.49 -9.67 -7.07
C LEU A 313 -12.31 -10.16 -6.23
N GLN A 314 -11.71 -9.30 -5.41
CA GLN A 314 -10.57 -9.67 -4.56
C GLN A 314 -10.89 -10.84 -3.60
N PRO A 315 -11.90 -10.73 -2.69
CA PRO A 315 -12.22 -11.83 -1.80
C PRO A 315 -12.78 -13.06 -2.53
N LEU A 316 -13.44 -12.89 -3.68
CA LEU A 316 -13.92 -14.02 -4.48
C LEU A 316 -12.75 -14.82 -5.09
N LEU A 317 -11.78 -14.15 -5.72
CA LEU A 317 -10.57 -14.78 -6.26
C LEU A 317 -9.77 -15.50 -5.17
N LEU A 318 -9.64 -14.88 -4.00
CA LEU A 318 -8.89 -15.46 -2.90
C LEU A 318 -9.63 -16.59 -2.16
N ARG A 319 -10.93 -16.81 -2.43
CA ARG A 319 -11.65 -18.03 -2.00
C ARG A 319 -11.52 -19.16 -3.01
N TRP A 320 -11.19 -18.85 -4.26
CA TRP A 320 -11.05 -19.83 -5.32
C TRP A 320 -9.70 -20.56 -5.20
N GLN A 321 -9.72 -21.82 -4.77
CA GLN A 321 -8.51 -22.60 -4.45
C GLN A 321 -7.49 -22.69 -5.61
N PRO A 322 -7.88 -22.95 -6.88
CA PRO A 322 -6.94 -22.99 -7.99
C PRO A 322 -6.15 -21.67 -8.18
N PHE A 323 -6.81 -20.53 -7.98
CA PHE A 323 -6.13 -19.23 -8.03
C PHE A 323 -5.10 -19.10 -6.90
N ARG A 324 -5.43 -19.58 -5.70
CA ARG A 324 -4.50 -19.56 -4.56
C ARG A 324 -3.29 -20.44 -4.79
N ASP A 325 -3.49 -21.62 -5.35
CA ASP A 325 -2.43 -22.59 -5.61
C ASP A 325 -1.50 -22.07 -6.71
N PHE A 326 -2.06 -21.53 -7.80
CA PHE A 326 -1.30 -20.94 -8.90
C PHE A 326 -0.41 -19.78 -8.44
N PHE A 327 -0.94 -18.88 -7.59
CA PHE A 327 -0.19 -17.74 -7.06
C PHE A 327 0.55 -18.05 -5.73
N GLN A 328 0.52 -19.31 -5.26
CA GLN A 328 1.16 -19.77 -4.03
C GLN A 328 0.84 -18.86 -2.83
N PHE A 329 -0.45 -18.65 -2.57
CA PHE A 329 -0.93 -17.97 -1.38
C PHE A 329 -0.79 -18.90 -0.16
N PRO A 330 -0.21 -18.44 0.96
CA PRO A 330 -0.20 -19.21 2.20
C PRO A 330 -1.64 -19.51 2.64
N ASP A 331 -1.84 -20.69 3.24
CA ASP A 331 -3.14 -21.01 3.80
C ASP A 331 -3.53 -20.02 4.89
N PRO A 332 -4.83 -19.65 4.97
CA PRO A 332 -5.28 -18.77 6.02
C PRO A 332 -5.03 -19.51 7.35
N PRO A 333 -4.61 -18.83 8.43
CA PRO A 333 -4.31 -19.51 9.70
C PRO A 333 -5.51 -20.28 10.27
N GLN A 334 -6.71 -20.06 9.73
CA GLN A 334 -7.93 -20.78 10.08
C GLN A 334 -8.13 -22.10 9.31
N ALA A 335 -7.61 -22.30 8.10
CA ALA A 335 -7.66 -23.62 7.44
C ALA A 335 -6.85 -24.65 8.24
N ALA A 336 -5.69 -24.24 8.75
CA ALA A 336 -4.94 -24.99 9.74
C ALA A 336 -5.76 -25.25 11.01
N LYS A 337 -6.42 -24.23 11.59
CA LYS A 337 -7.28 -24.41 12.79
C LYS A 337 -8.51 -25.28 12.54
N SER A 338 -9.16 -25.22 11.37
CA SER A 338 -10.34 -26.02 11.05
C SER A 338 -9.97 -27.48 10.77
N GLN A 339 -8.84 -27.73 10.10
CA GLN A 339 -8.27 -29.08 9.98
C GLN A 339 -7.98 -29.67 11.38
N ILE A 340 -7.40 -28.87 12.29
CA ILE A 340 -7.14 -29.26 13.68
C ILE A 340 -8.43 -29.48 14.50
N ILE A 341 -9.47 -28.65 14.33
CA ILE A 341 -10.77 -28.84 15.00
C ILE A 341 -11.50 -30.08 14.45
N THR A 342 -11.27 -30.42 13.18
CA THR A 342 -11.85 -31.62 12.56
C THR A 342 -11.16 -32.90 13.03
N GLU A 343 -9.87 -32.86 13.35
CA GLU A 343 -9.14 -34.01 13.91
C GLU A 343 -9.64 -34.44 15.30
N VAL A 344 -10.06 -33.51 16.15
CA VAL A 344 -10.69 -33.83 17.45
C VAL A 344 -12.21 -33.77 17.31
N ARG A 345 -12.80 -34.85 16.79
CA ARG A 345 -14.26 -35.01 16.65
C ARG A 345 -14.96 -34.63 17.97
N GLY A 346 -15.74 -33.55 17.93
CA GLY A 346 -16.51 -33.09 19.10
C GLY A 346 -17.53 -34.15 19.52
N PRO A 347 -18.02 -34.11 20.78
CA PRO A 347 -18.99 -35.10 21.26
C PRO A 347 -20.22 -35.09 20.36
N SER A 348 -20.54 -36.25 19.79
CA SER A 348 -21.68 -36.40 18.90
C SER A 348 -22.99 -36.15 19.66
N ILE A 349 -24.06 -35.74 18.96
CA ILE A 349 -25.36 -35.47 19.59
C ILE A 349 -25.88 -36.72 20.34
N MET A 350 -25.66 -37.92 19.77
CA MET A 350 -25.98 -39.19 20.43
C MET A 350 -25.16 -39.41 21.71
N GLU A 351 -23.88 -39.02 21.72
CA GLU A 351 -23.03 -39.15 22.92
C GLU A 351 -23.44 -38.18 24.05
N ARG A 352 -23.97 -37.01 23.71
CA ARG A 352 -24.45 -36.05 24.72
C ARG A 352 -25.76 -36.48 25.38
N LEU A 353 -26.61 -37.19 24.64
CA LEU A 353 -27.94 -37.62 25.08
C LEU A 353 -27.95 -38.97 25.80
N PHE A 354 -27.08 -39.92 25.42
CA PHE A 354 -27.16 -41.31 25.90
C PHE A 354 -25.96 -41.80 26.74
N ALA A 355 -24.87 -41.04 26.84
CA ALA A 355 -23.73 -41.45 27.68
C ALA A 355 -23.96 -41.11 29.16
N SER A 356 -23.56 -42.02 30.06
CA SER A 356 -23.57 -41.78 31.51
C SER A 356 -22.69 -40.58 31.87
N LYS A 357 -23.09 -39.77 32.87
CA LYS A 357 -22.35 -38.57 33.34
C LYS A 357 -20.87 -38.87 33.63
N GLU A 358 -20.59 -40.08 34.11
CA GLU A 358 -19.24 -40.52 34.47
C GLU A 358 -18.38 -40.77 33.22
N GLU A 359 -18.94 -41.40 32.19
CA GLU A 359 -18.27 -41.62 30.89
C GLU A 359 -18.04 -40.30 30.14
N GLN A 360 -18.96 -39.35 30.25
CA GLN A 360 -18.80 -38.01 29.71
C GLN A 360 -17.58 -37.33 30.32
N SER A 361 -17.44 -37.37 31.66
CA SER A 361 -16.32 -36.75 32.37
C SER A 361 -14.97 -37.37 31.98
N ARG A 362 -14.90 -38.71 31.82
CA ARG A 362 -13.67 -39.41 31.45
C ARG A 362 -13.22 -39.04 30.03
N ARG A 363 -14.15 -39.07 29.07
CA ARG A 363 -13.85 -38.72 27.67
C ARG A 363 -13.59 -37.23 27.48
N GLU A 364 -14.19 -36.36 28.29
CA GLU A 364 -13.85 -34.94 28.32
C GLU A 364 -12.43 -34.68 28.80
N LYS A 365 -12.00 -35.37 29.86
CA LYS A 365 -10.61 -35.33 30.33
C LYS A 365 -9.63 -35.84 29.26
N GLU A 366 -9.95 -36.95 28.59
CA GLU A 366 -9.15 -37.50 27.50
C GLU A 366 -9.03 -36.51 26.32
N ARG A 367 -10.14 -35.88 25.92
CA ARG A 367 -10.14 -34.81 24.91
C ARG A 367 -9.38 -33.56 25.36
N GLN A 368 -9.40 -33.23 26.65
CA GLN A 368 -8.61 -32.12 27.20
C GLN A 368 -7.11 -32.45 27.18
N MET A 369 -6.72 -33.66 27.57
CA MET A 369 -5.34 -34.13 27.52
C MET A 369 -4.79 -34.11 26.10
N LEU A 370 -5.53 -34.62 25.12
CA LEU A 370 -5.14 -34.55 23.70
C LEU A 370 -4.99 -33.11 23.20
N ARG A 371 -5.89 -32.20 23.60
CA ARG A 371 -5.77 -30.77 23.28
C ARG A 371 -4.53 -30.14 23.91
N ASP A 372 -4.16 -30.55 25.12
CA ASP A 372 -3.02 -30.00 25.83
C ASP A 372 -1.69 -30.58 25.34
N GLU A 373 -1.63 -31.85 24.94
CA GLU A 373 -0.48 -32.43 24.22
C GLU A 373 -0.25 -31.77 22.86
N GLN A 374 -1.31 -31.54 22.09
CA GLN A 374 -1.20 -30.82 20.82
C GLN A 374 -0.80 -29.35 21.00
N LYS A 375 -1.26 -28.68 22.07
CA LYS A 375 -0.75 -27.36 22.43
C LYS A 375 0.75 -27.43 22.74
N LYS A 376 1.21 -28.41 23.53
CA LYS A 376 2.63 -28.59 23.85
C LYS A 376 3.49 -28.79 22.60
N LYS A 377 3.09 -29.68 21.68
CA LYS A 377 3.76 -29.88 20.36
C LYS A 377 3.82 -28.61 19.49
N LYS A 378 2.95 -27.63 19.75
CA LYS A 378 2.93 -26.34 19.04
C LYS A 378 3.82 -25.29 19.71
N PHE A 379 4.22 -25.51 20.95
CA PHE A 379 5.05 -24.64 21.77
C PHE A 379 6.46 -25.22 21.99
N ASP A 380 6.91 -26.18 21.17
CA ASP A 380 8.32 -26.56 21.17
C ASP A 380 9.14 -25.27 21.01
N LYS A 381 9.96 -25.04 22.03
CA LYS A 381 10.58 -23.76 22.36
C LYS A 381 11.62 -23.41 21.31
N VAL A 382 11.98 -22.13 21.27
CA VAL A 382 13.09 -21.58 20.49
C VAL A 382 14.43 -22.30 20.74
N ASP A 383 14.52 -23.13 21.79
CA ASP A 383 15.69 -23.95 22.11
C ASP A 383 15.98 -25.06 21.05
N ASP A 384 15.06 -25.38 20.13
CA ASP A 384 15.32 -26.23 18.95
C ASP A 384 15.95 -25.45 17.75
N TYR A 385 16.36 -24.20 17.97
CA TYR A 385 17.14 -23.38 17.03
C TYR A 385 18.53 -23.01 17.56
N ASP A 386 19.12 -23.90 18.39
CA ASP A 386 20.57 -23.93 18.59
C ASP A 386 21.24 -24.47 17.32
N GLU A 387 21.25 -23.63 16.28
CA GLU A 387 22.25 -23.56 15.20
C GLU A 387 21.79 -22.46 14.22
N VAL A 388 21.74 -21.22 14.70
CA VAL A 388 22.12 -20.09 13.83
C VAL A 388 23.64 -20.05 13.87
N VAL A 389 24.28 -21.00 13.18
CA VAL A 389 25.65 -20.78 12.72
C VAL A 389 25.55 -19.61 11.77
N PHE A 390 26.04 -18.46 12.20
CA PHE A 390 26.47 -17.45 11.25
C PHE A 390 27.54 -18.16 10.43
N GLU A 391 27.23 -18.54 9.18
CA GLU A 391 28.31 -18.80 8.23
C GLU A 391 29.07 -17.48 8.13
N ASP A 392 30.18 -17.40 8.86
CA ASP A 392 31.20 -16.41 8.64
C ASP A 392 31.61 -16.57 7.18
N ASN A 393 31.13 -15.65 6.36
CA ASN A 393 31.37 -15.61 4.93
C ASN A 393 32.82 -15.15 4.62
N ASP A 394 33.79 -15.68 5.36
CA ASP A 394 35.22 -15.39 5.20
C ASP A 394 35.82 -16.13 3.98
N ASP A 395 35.16 -17.19 3.50
CA ASP A 395 35.67 -17.98 2.37
C ASP A 395 35.37 -17.36 0.99
N LEU A 396 34.40 -16.44 0.88
CA LEU A 396 34.13 -15.72 -0.37
C LEU A 396 35.04 -14.49 -0.58
N ILE A 397 35.76 -14.04 0.44
CA ILE A 397 36.70 -12.92 0.35
C ILE A 397 38.13 -13.42 0.07
N ARG A 398 38.49 -14.64 0.52
CA ARG A 398 39.82 -15.22 0.23
C ARG A 398 40.00 -15.69 -1.22
N SER A 399 38.94 -16.13 -1.90
CA SER A 399 39.05 -16.57 -3.31
C SER A 399 39.18 -15.40 -4.30
N LYS A 400 38.72 -14.20 -3.95
CA LYS A 400 38.86 -12.98 -4.77
C LYS A 400 40.20 -12.25 -4.64
N ARG A 401 41.08 -12.69 -3.73
CA ARG A 401 42.45 -12.16 -3.57
C ARG A 401 43.54 -13.06 -4.16
N LYS A 402 43.17 -14.19 -4.79
CA LYS A 402 44.12 -15.12 -5.44
C LYS A 402 43.67 -15.55 -6.85
N GLY A 403 42.87 -14.74 -7.53
CA GLY A 403 42.54 -14.88 -8.95
C GLY A 403 43.11 -13.73 -9.74
#